data_AF-A0A8C1KUQ1-F1
#
_entry.id   AF-A0A8C1KUQ1-F1
#
_cell.length_a   1.000
_cell.length_b   1.000
_cell.length_c   1.000
_cell.angle_alpha   90.00
_cell.angle_beta   90.00
_cell.angle_gamma   90.00
#
_symmetry.space_group_name_H-M   'P 1'
#
loop_
_entity.id
_entity.type
_entity.pdbx_description
1 polymer ?
#
loop_
_entity_poly.entity_id
_entity_poly.type
_entity_poly.pdbx_seq_one_letter_code
_entity_poly.pdbx_strand_id
1 'polypeptide(L)'
;MDPFDSSDSLEGPSKTAATNAEVPVPWSRFSAWLECVCVVTFDLELGQAIELVYPHDVKLTEKEKTSICYLSFPDSYSGCLGDTQFSFRLRQSVGRSSSWFGHEDAYNRDAPVTLQKEHAHFHGYVYFRQVKDASVKRGYFQKSLVVVSRLPFGNLFHSLLQVIAPEYFEKHEPCLETVCNEIDQWPAPVPGQTLNLPVMGVVMQFYTGCTSVLIDLHVIRCFQSVLIHMQMLWELMLLGEPVVVMAPSPTVSSETVLALVSAIAPLRYCGDYRPYFTIHDSEFKEYTTRTQAPPNVILGVTNPFFIKTFHCWPHIIRLGDLKMSGK
;
A
#
# COMPACT_ATOMS: atom_id res chain seq x y z
N MET A 1 44.31 23.72 -74.95
CA MET A 1 43.86 24.56 -73.82
C MET A 1 44.43 23.92 -72.56
N ASP A 2 45.28 24.67 -71.88
CA ASP A 2 45.87 24.50 -70.54
C ASP A 2 44.79 24.27 -69.42
N PRO A 3 45.11 24.26 -68.10
CA PRO A 3 45.68 23.19 -67.25
C PRO A 3 44.95 23.13 -65.85
N PHE A 4 45.65 22.71 -64.76
CA PHE A 4 45.31 22.72 -63.29
C PHE A 4 44.55 21.49 -62.76
N ASP A 5 44.99 20.69 -61.78
CA ASP A 5 45.86 20.77 -60.59
C ASP A 5 45.31 21.56 -59.37
N SER A 6 45.47 20.96 -58.18
CA SER A 6 45.15 21.40 -56.80
C SER A 6 43.69 21.21 -56.33
N SER A 7 43.34 20.74 -55.13
CA SER A 7 44.03 20.75 -53.82
C SER A 7 43.40 19.76 -52.81
N ASP A 8 44.23 19.30 -51.87
CA ASP A 8 43.90 18.63 -50.61
C ASP A 8 42.71 19.22 -49.84
N SER A 9 41.91 18.34 -49.23
CA SER A 9 41.40 18.56 -47.88
C SER A 9 41.22 17.22 -47.14
N LEU A 10 42.03 17.08 -46.09
CA LEU A 10 42.00 16.07 -45.05
C LEU A 10 40.60 15.96 -44.42
N GLU A 11 40.03 14.75 -44.32
CA GLU A 11 39.17 14.41 -43.20
C GLU A 11 39.29 12.91 -42.89
N GLY A 12 39.78 12.62 -41.68
CA GLY A 12 39.85 11.29 -41.08
C GLY A 12 38.49 10.79 -40.57
N PRO A 13 38.47 9.65 -39.85
CA PRO A 13 37.44 8.63 -39.95
C PRO A 13 36.18 8.96 -39.13
N SER A 14 34.99 8.81 -39.73
CA SER A 14 33.73 8.80 -38.96
C SER A 14 33.53 7.46 -38.24
N LYS A 15 34.24 7.29 -37.12
CA LYS A 15 33.78 6.44 -36.02
C LYS A 15 32.70 7.18 -35.25
N THR A 16 31.44 6.89 -35.52
CA THR A 16 30.33 7.27 -34.63
C THR A 16 29.22 6.22 -34.71
N ALA A 17 29.54 5.00 -34.30
CA ALA A 17 28.54 4.15 -33.66
C ALA A 17 28.42 4.62 -32.20
N ALA A 18 27.75 5.75 -32.00
CA ALA A 18 27.31 6.16 -30.68
C ALA A 18 26.17 5.22 -30.28
N THR A 19 26.48 4.24 -29.43
CA THR A 19 25.48 3.57 -28.60
C THR A 19 24.71 4.67 -27.87
N ASN A 20 23.45 4.88 -28.24
CA ASN A 20 22.48 5.59 -27.41
C ASN A 20 22.36 4.80 -26.10
N ALA A 21 23.23 5.10 -25.14
CA ALA A 21 22.99 4.72 -23.76
C ALA A 21 21.79 5.55 -23.31
N GLU A 22 20.60 4.95 -23.31
CA GLU A 22 19.42 5.55 -22.70
C GLU A 22 19.81 6.02 -21.30
N VAL A 23 19.71 7.32 -21.05
CA VAL A 23 19.97 7.88 -19.73
C VAL A 23 18.98 7.21 -18.78
N PRO A 24 19.44 6.51 -17.72
CA PRO A 24 18.54 5.87 -16.79
C PRO A 24 17.59 6.92 -16.23
N VAL A 25 16.28 6.70 -16.37
CA VAL A 25 15.29 7.55 -15.71
C VAL A 25 15.55 7.45 -14.21
N PRO A 26 15.72 8.57 -13.48
CA PRO A 26 15.87 8.55 -12.04
C PRO A 26 14.75 7.74 -11.40
N TRP A 27 15.08 6.96 -10.37
CA TRP A 27 14.09 6.14 -9.64
C TRP A 27 13.41 5.03 -10.47
N SER A 28 13.99 4.65 -11.62
CA SER A 28 13.41 3.62 -12.49
C SER A 28 13.24 2.28 -11.77
N ARG A 29 14.20 1.87 -10.93
CA ARG A 29 14.11 0.60 -10.18
C ARG A 29 13.24 0.75 -8.95
N PHE A 30 13.30 1.88 -8.26
CA PHE A 30 12.39 2.22 -7.18
C PHE A 30 10.92 2.09 -7.64
N SER A 31 10.60 2.65 -8.81
CA SER A 31 9.25 2.62 -9.39
C SER A 31 8.75 1.21 -9.75
N ALA A 32 9.65 0.23 -9.85
CA ALA A 32 9.27 -1.17 -10.03
C ALA A 32 8.66 -1.78 -8.75
N TRP A 33 8.98 -1.20 -7.58
CA TRP A 33 8.53 -1.64 -6.27
C TRP A 33 7.50 -0.71 -5.65
N LEU A 34 7.75 0.59 -5.64
CA LEU A 34 7.00 1.60 -4.90
C LEU A 34 6.59 2.76 -5.80
N GLU A 35 5.41 3.33 -5.58
CA GLU A 35 5.03 4.61 -6.18
C GLU A 35 5.68 5.76 -5.39
N CYS A 36 5.61 5.70 -4.05
CA CYS A 36 6.27 6.64 -3.14
C CYS A 36 6.28 6.14 -1.70
N VAL A 37 7.06 6.82 -0.86
CA VAL A 37 6.96 6.79 0.59
C VAL A 37 6.39 8.13 1.06
N CYS A 38 5.39 8.09 1.94
CA CYS A 38 4.79 9.28 2.53
C CYS A 38 5.01 9.29 4.04
N VAL A 39 5.27 10.47 4.58
CA VAL A 39 5.31 10.73 6.01
C VAL A 39 4.09 11.58 6.35
N VAL A 40 3.26 11.09 7.25
CA VAL A 40 2.04 11.77 7.67
C VAL A 40 2.15 12.09 9.16
N THR A 41 1.94 13.35 9.54
CA THR A 41 1.91 13.80 10.92
C THR A 41 0.54 14.34 11.30
N PHE A 42 0.36 14.54 12.61
CA PHE A 42 -0.79 15.26 13.13
C PHE A 42 -0.40 16.71 13.42
N ASP A 43 -0.86 17.61 12.56
CA ASP A 43 -0.80 19.05 12.78
C ASP A 43 -1.98 19.52 13.65
N LEU A 44 -1.75 20.49 14.53
CA LEU A 44 -2.79 20.95 15.47
C LEU A 44 -3.89 21.78 14.81
N GLU A 45 -3.61 22.42 13.68
CA GLU A 45 -4.55 23.29 12.96
C GLU A 45 -5.21 22.54 11.81
N LEU A 46 -4.43 21.75 11.07
CA LEU A 46 -4.87 21.05 9.86
C LEU A 46 -5.35 19.62 10.12
N GLY A 47 -5.00 19.02 11.26
CA GLY A 47 -5.23 17.60 11.52
C GLY A 47 -4.16 16.73 10.84
N GLN A 48 -4.56 15.59 10.24
CA GLN A 48 -3.61 14.72 9.56
C GLN A 48 -3.09 15.38 8.28
N ALA A 49 -1.78 15.56 8.17
CA ALA A 49 -1.14 16.22 7.03
C ALA A 49 0.09 15.43 6.56
N ILE A 50 0.34 15.45 5.24
CA ILE A 50 1.59 14.93 4.68
C ILE A 50 2.69 15.94 4.97
N GLU A 51 3.71 15.49 5.69
CA GLU A 51 4.95 16.24 5.95
C GLU A 51 5.93 16.08 4.78
N LEU A 52 6.03 14.87 4.24
CA LEU A 52 7.02 14.53 3.21
C LEU A 52 6.48 13.48 2.25
N VAL A 53 6.81 13.63 0.97
CA VAL A 53 6.66 12.59 -0.07
C VAL A 53 8.02 12.36 -0.71
N TYR A 54 8.42 11.10 -0.80
CA TYR A 54 9.66 10.69 -1.45
C TYR A 54 9.39 9.59 -2.48
N PRO A 55 10.02 9.62 -3.67
CA PRO A 55 10.83 10.71 -4.22
C PRO A 55 10.07 12.03 -4.38
N HIS A 56 10.77 13.16 -4.32
CA HIS A 56 10.15 14.50 -4.31
C HIS A 56 9.46 14.90 -5.62
N ASP A 57 9.83 14.26 -6.72
CA ASP A 57 9.25 14.48 -8.04
C ASP A 57 7.92 13.72 -8.24
N VAL A 58 7.56 12.82 -7.32
CA VAL A 58 6.27 12.14 -7.33
C VAL A 58 5.13 13.14 -7.12
N LYS A 59 4.20 13.16 -8.07
CA LYS A 59 3.01 14.01 -8.01
C LYS A 59 1.80 13.19 -7.58
N LEU A 60 1.41 13.33 -6.33
CA LEU A 60 0.11 12.86 -5.83
C LEU A 60 -0.96 13.94 -6.06
N THR A 61 -2.14 13.52 -6.51
CA THR A 61 -3.30 14.42 -6.60
C THR A 61 -3.76 14.82 -5.19
N GLU A 62 -4.41 15.97 -5.04
CA GLU A 62 -4.92 16.41 -3.73
C GLU A 62 -5.88 15.38 -3.11
N LYS A 63 -6.72 14.73 -3.93
CA LYS A 63 -7.58 13.63 -3.47
C LYS A 63 -6.76 12.46 -2.88
N GLU A 64 -5.69 12.04 -3.57
CA GLU A 64 -4.82 10.95 -3.10
C GLU A 64 -4.09 11.34 -1.81
N LYS A 65 -3.58 12.58 -1.72
CA LYS A 65 -2.96 13.10 -0.50
C LYS A 65 -3.91 13.07 0.68
N THR A 66 -5.14 13.59 0.48
CA THR A 66 -6.19 13.57 1.51
C THR A 66 -6.54 12.16 1.95
N SER A 67 -6.71 11.23 1.00
CA SER A 67 -6.98 9.81 1.32
C SER A 67 -5.84 9.19 2.10
N ILE A 68 -4.58 9.41 1.71
CA ILE A 68 -3.40 8.91 2.44
C ILE A 68 -3.39 9.48 3.86
N CYS A 69 -3.61 10.78 4.06
CA CYS A 69 -3.65 11.39 5.39
C CYS A 69 -4.63 10.68 6.33
N TYR A 70 -5.89 10.55 5.90
CA TYR A 70 -6.95 10.01 6.75
C TYR A 70 -6.86 8.50 6.95
N LEU A 71 -6.38 7.76 5.95
CA LEU A 71 -6.20 6.31 6.05
C LEU A 71 -4.92 5.92 6.80
N SER A 72 -3.99 6.85 7.03
CA SER A 72 -2.73 6.55 7.74
C SER A 72 -2.83 6.63 9.25
N PHE A 73 -4.00 6.99 9.80
CA PHE A 73 -4.23 7.11 11.24
C PHE A 73 -5.39 6.19 11.68
N PRO A 74 -5.30 5.58 12.88
CA PRO A 74 -6.44 4.90 13.49
C PRO A 74 -7.62 5.87 13.69
N ASP A 75 -8.84 5.46 13.33
CA ASP A 75 -10.05 6.30 13.36
C ASP A 75 -10.73 6.32 14.74
N SER A 76 -10.26 5.46 15.63
CA SER A 76 -10.82 5.20 16.94
C SER A 76 -9.75 5.42 18.00
N TYR A 77 -10.16 6.04 19.10
CA TYR A 77 -9.29 6.34 20.25
C TYR A 77 -8.89 5.09 21.06
N SER A 78 -9.29 3.89 20.64
CA SER A 78 -9.05 2.65 21.37
C SER A 78 -7.59 2.23 21.31
N GLY A 79 -6.81 2.65 22.31
CA GLY A 79 -5.67 1.88 22.81
C GLY A 79 -4.47 1.70 21.89
N CYS A 80 -4.32 2.50 20.83
CA CYS A 80 -3.18 2.40 19.90
C CYS A 80 -1.89 3.02 20.46
N LEU A 81 -1.62 2.89 21.77
CA LEU A 81 -0.34 3.32 22.35
C LEU A 81 0.78 2.41 21.87
N GLY A 82 1.87 3.01 21.40
CA GLY A 82 2.99 2.31 20.80
C GLY A 82 2.92 2.32 19.27
N ASP A 83 3.38 1.23 18.68
CA ASP A 83 3.52 1.09 17.23
C ASP A 83 2.43 0.17 16.68
N THR A 84 1.81 0.55 15.56
CA THR A 84 0.73 -0.19 14.91
C THR A 84 0.99 -0.27 13.42
N GLN A 85 0.89 -1.47 12.85
CA GLN A 85 1.00 -1.69 11.41
C GLN A 85 -0.33 -2.13 10.82
N PHE A 86 -0.68 -1.60 9.65
CA PHE A 86 -1.91 -1.94 8.96
C PHE A 86 -1.85 -1.53 7.50
N SER A 87 -2.79 -2.03 6.71
CA SER A 87 -2.86 -1.73 5.29
C SER A 87 -4.18 -1.08 4.92
N PHE A 88 -4.13 -0.18 3.94
CA PHE A 88 -5.32 0.35 3.27
C PHE A 88 -5.19 0.16 1.76
N ARG A 89 -6.31 0.32 1.07
CA ARG A 89 -6.39 0.32 -0.39
C ARG A 89 -7.17 1.55 -0.81
N LEU A 90 -6.60 2.37 -1.70
CA LEU A 90 -7.24 3.58 -2.20
C LEU A 90 -7.34 3.55 -3.71
N ARG A 91 -8.41 4.13 -4.25
CA ARG A 91 -8.64 4.23 -5.69
C ARG A 91 -7.76 5.31 -6.30
N GLN A 92 -7.08 4.97 -7.39
CA GLN A 92 -6.31 5.93 -8.18
C GLN A 92 -7.22 6.99 -8.80
N SER A 93 -6.76 8.24 -8.81
CA SER A 93 -7.46 9.34 -9.48
C SER A 93 -7.49 9.17 -11.01
N VAL A 94 -8.63 9.52 -11.64
CA VAL A 94 -8.80 9.47 -13.10
C VAL A 94 -7.84 10.45 -13.78
N GLY A 95 -7.29 10.08 -14.95
CA GLY A 95 -6.45 10.97 -15.75
C GLY A 95 -4.95 10.91 -15.43
N ARG A 96 -4.52 10.08 -14.49
CA ARG A 96 -3.10 9.70 -14.38
C ARG A 96 -2.73 8.85 -15.61
N SER A 97 -2.06 9.48 -16.56
CA SER A 97 -1.38 8.78 -17.66
C SER A 97 -0.20 8.03 -17.04
N SER A 98 -0.44 6.80 -16.64
CA SER A 98 0.64 5.86 -16.44
C SER A 98 1.07 5.43 -17.85
N SER A 99 2.37 5.53 -18.16
CA SER A 99 2.98 4.93 -19.37
C SER A 99 2.75 3.39 -19.48
N TRP A 100 2.03 2.84 -18.51
CA TRP A 100 1.68 1.44 -18.29
C TRP A 100 0.50 0.96 -19.14
N PHE A 101 -0.33 1.85 -19.71
CA PHE A 101 -1.42 1.44 -20.61
C PHE A 101 -0.95 1.06 -22.02
N GLY A 102 0.37 1.12 -22.29
CA GLY A 102 0.93 1.02 -23.64
C GLY A 102 1.83 -0.18 -23.95
N HIS A 103 2.17 -1.06 -23.01
CA HIS A 103 3.02 -2.22 -23.30
C HIS A 103 2.71 -3.35 -22.31
N GLU A 104 2.69 -4.60 -22.79
CA GLU A 104 2.46 -5.82 -21.99
C GLU A 104 3.10 -5.72 -20.59
N ASP A 105 2.30 -5.76 -19.52
CA ASP A 105 2.82 -5.88 -18.16
C ASP A 105 3.37 -7.30 -17.97
N ALA A 106 4.63 -7.47 -18.39
CA ALA A 106 5.34 -8.75 -18.35
C ALA A 106 5.33 -9.37 -16.95
N TYR A 107 5.31 -8.54 -15.89
CA TYR A 107 5.18 -9.02 -14.52
C TYR A 107 3.80 -9.66 -14.31
N ASN A 108 2.72 -8.97 -14.65
CA ASN A 108 1.36 -9.48 -14.43
C ASN A 108 1.05 -10.74 -15.25
N ARG A 109 1.65 -10.90 -16.43
CA ARG A 109 1.50 -12.11 -17.25
C ARG A 109 1.99 -13.36 -16.51
N ASP A 110 3.13 -13.26 -15.84
CA ASP A 110 3.83 -14.39 -15.24
C ASP A 110 3.52 -14.53 -13.73
N ALA A 111 2.93 -13.49 -13.11
CA ALA A 111 2.58 -13.47 -11.69
C ALA A 111 1.28 -14.25 -11.38
N PRO A 112 1.24 -15.00 -10.26
CA PRO A 112 0.00 -15.55 -9.73
C PRO A 112 -1.06 -14.46 -9.55
N VAL A 113 -2.33 -14.80 -9.79
CA VAL A 113 -3.48 -13.88 -9.77
C VAL A 113 -3.55 -13.02 -8.50
N THR A 114 -3.20 -13.59 -7.35
CA THR A 114 -3.20 -12.94 -6.03
C THR A 114 -2.04 -11.96 -5.82
N LEU A 115 -1.01 -12.01 -6.68
CA LEU A 115 0.21 -11.19 -6.61
C LEU A 115 0.36 -10.23 -7.80
N GLN A 116 -0.65 -10.15 -8.66
CA GLN A 116 -0.67 -9.20 -9.77
C GLN A 116 -0.83 -7.77 -9.27
N LYS A 117 -0.20 -6.84 -9.98
CA LYS A 117 -0.31 -5.40 -9.76
C LYS A 117 -1.72 -4.93 -10.04
N GLU A 118 -2.25 -4.09 -9.16
CA GLU A 118 -3.51 -3.40 -9.39
C GLU A 118 -3.27 -2.04 -10.08
N HIS A 119 -3.93 -1.79 -11.21
CA HIS A 119 -3.80 -0.51 -11.94
C HIS A 119 -4.82 0.54 -11.50
N ALA A 120 -5.95 0.11 -10.91
CA ALA A 120 -7.02 1.01 -10.49
C ALA A 120 -6.88 1.48 -9.03
N HIS A 121 -6.01 0.83 -8.26
CA HIS A 121 -5.84 1.09 -6.84
C HIS A 121 -4.37 1.10 -6.44
N PHE A 122 -4.07 1.83 -5.39
CA PHE A 122 -2.82 1.75 -4.66
C PHE A 122 -3.04 1.02 -3.34
N HIS A 123 -2.04 0.24 -2.93
CA HIS A 123 -1.93 -0.31 -1.59
C HIS A 123 -1.05 0.61 -0.75
N GLY A 124 -1.56 1.03 0.40
CA GLY A 124 -0.78 1.71 1.41
C GLY A 124 -0.47 0.79 2.57
N TYR A 125 0.80 0.68 2.91
CA TYR A 125 1.29 -0.05 4.08
C TYR A 125 1.75 0.97 5.10
N VAL A 126 1.20 0.90 6.31
CA VAL A 126 1.35 1.95 7.32
C VAL A 126 2.13 1.41 8.52
N TYR A 127 3.09 2.20 8.99
CA TYR A 127 3.64 2.11 10.34
C TYR A 127 3.27 3.38 11.09
N PHE A 128 2.34 3.27 12.02
CA PHE A 128 1.89 4.36 12.87
C PHE A 128 2.53 4.25 14.25
N ARG A 129 3.12 5.34 14.73
CA ARG A 129 3.64 5.47 16.09
C ARG A 129 2.82 6.48 16.87
N GLN A 130 2.34 6.07 18.04
CA GLN A 130 1.74 6.97 19.03
C GLN A 130 2.36 6.75 20.40
N VAL A 131 3.18 7.70 20.84
CA VAL A 131 3.82 7.66 22.16
C VAL A 131 3.49 8.91 22.95
N LYS A 132 3.45 8.79 24.28
CA LYS A 132 3.29 9.96 25.16
C LYS A 132 4.49 10.85 25.01
N ASP A 133 4.24 12.12 24.77
CA ASP A 133 5.28 13.14 24.66
C ASP A 133 4.80 14.41 25.34
N ALA A 134 5.43 14.73 26.48
CA ALA A 134 5.09 15.90 27.28
C ALA A 134 5.54 17.22 26.63
N SER A 135 6.46 17.17 25.65
CA SER A 135 6.92 18.34 24.90
C SER A 135 5.90 18.80 23.86
N VAL A 136 4.98 17.92 23.45
CA VAL A 136 3.93 18.20 22.48
C VAL A 136 2.67 18.67 23.20
N LYS A 137 2.04 19.77 22.73
CA LYS A 137 0.84 20.36 23.36
C LYS A 137 -0.30 19.36 23.58
N ARG A 138 -0.44 18.35 22.72
CA ARG A 138 -1.48 17.31 22.80
C ARG A 138 -1.14 16.17 23.78
N GLY A 139 0.10 16.12 24.26
CA GLY A 139 0.61 15.07 25.15
C GLY A 139 0.99 13.77 24.45
N TYR A 140 0.90 13.72 23.11
CA TYR A 140 1.25 12.56 22.31
C TYR A 140 1.98 12.97 21.03
N PHE A 141 3.08 12.28 20.74
CA PHE A 141 3.68 12.23 19.41
C PHE A 141 2.90 11.24 18.56
N GLN A 142 2.47 11.65 17.36
CA GLN A 142 1.74 10.80 16.42
C GLN A 142 2.26 11.01 15.00
N LYS A 143 2.80 9.96 14.40
CA LYS A 143 3.40 10.00 13.06
C LYS A 143 3.25 8.66 12.36
N SER A 144 2.99 8.69 11.07
CA SER A 144 2.90 7.53 10.21
C SER A 144 3.95 7.59 9.12
N LEU A 145 4.65 6.47 8.92
CA LEU A 145 5.43 6.22 7.71
C LEU A 145 4.63 5.26 6.82
N VAL A 146 4.44 5.64 5.56
CA VAL A 146 3.52 4.95 4.64
C VAL A 146 4.27 4.59 3.37
N VAL A 147 4.29 3.31 3.04
CA VAL A 147 4.79 2.82 1.75
C VAL A 147 3.60 2.64 0.81
N VAL A 148 3.64 3.28 -0.36
CA VAL A 148 2.58 3.19 -1.38
C VAL A 148 3.09 2.37 -2.55
N SER A 149 2.38 1.30 -2.91
CA SER A 149 2.76 0.39 -3.99
C SER A 149 1.56 -0.10 -4.79
N ARG A 150 1.80 -0.56 -6.02
CA ARG A 150 0.84 -1.36 -6.80
C ARG A 150 0.95 -2.86 -6.54
N LEU A 151 2.02 -3.30 -5.87
CA LEU A 151 2.28 -4.71 -5.57
C LEU A 151 1.62 -5.08 -4.23
N PRO A 152 0.86 -6.18 -4.16
CA PRO A 152 0.18 -6.61 -2.93
C PRO A 152 1.13 -7.37 -1.96
N PHE A 153 2.40 -6.96 -1.83
CA PHE A 153 3.41 -7.66 -1.02
C PHE A 153 3.39 -7.23 0.45
N GLY A 154 2.28 -7.49 1.15
CA GLY A 154 2.07 -7.05 2.53
C GLY A 154 3.20 -7.45 3.49
N ASN A 155 3.64 -8.71 3.46
CA ASN A 155 4.70 -9.19 4.34
C ASN A 155 6.02 -8.43 4.11
N LEU A 156 6.41 -8.22 2.85
CA LEU A 156 7.64 -7.49 2.52
C LEU A 156 7.57 -6.04 3.02
N PHE A 157 6.49 -5.33 2.70
CA PHE A 157 6.41 -3.90 3.01
C PHE A 157 6.21 -3.62 4.49
N HIS A 158 5.50 -4.49 5.22
CA HIS A 158 5.44 -4.42 6.68
C HIS A 158 6.78 -4.71 7.33
N SER A 159 7.52 -5.73 6.87
CA SER A 159 8.88 -5.99 7.36
C SER A 159 9.86 -4.85 7.03
N LEU A 160 9.77 -4.27 5.83
CA LEU A 160 10.53 -3.08 5.45
C LEU A 160 10.24 -1.94 6.43
N LEU A 161 8.96 -1.63 6.66
CA LEU A 161 8.53 -0.58 7.59
C LEU A 161 9.01 -0.80 9.02
N GLN A 162 9.08 -2.04 9.51
CA GLN A 162 9.62 -2.35 10.83
C GLN A 162 11.10 -1.98 10.97
N VAL A 163 11.86 -2.04 9.87
CA VAL A 163 13.27 -1.63 9.84
C VAL A 163 13.39 -0.12 9.68
N ILE A 164 12.67 0.47 8.72
CA ILE A 164 12.91 1.87 8.32
C ILE A 164 12.21 2.89 9.22
N ALA A 165 11.05 2.57 9.81
CA ALA A 165 10.28 3.55 10.57
C ALA A 165 10.96 3.99 11.88
N PRO A 166 11.51 3.08 12.72
CA PRO A 166 12.24 3.49 13.93
C PRO A 166 13.43 4.40 13.61
N GLU A 167 14.21 4.03 12.60
CA GLU A 167 15.38 4.79 12.14
C GLU A 167 14.98 6.17 11.61
N TYR A 168 13.91 6.24 10.82
CA TYR A 168 13.38 7.50 10.31
C TYR A 168 12.87 8.42 11.43
N PHE A 169 12.20 7.89 12.45
CA PHE A 169 11.71 8.71 13.56
C PHE A 169 12.83 9.32 14.41
N GLU A 170 14.05 8.79 14.33
CA GLU A 170 15.24 9.36 14.97
C GLU A 170 16.04 10.25 14.02
N LYS A 171 16.33 9.77 12.81
CA LYS A 171 17.26 10.37 11.85
C LYS A 171 16.61 11.25 10.79
N HIS A 172 15.28 11.24 10.70
CA HIS A 172 14.47 12.06 9.80
C HIS A 172 14.82 11.86 8.31
N GLU A 173 14.67 12.90 7.49
CA GLU A 173 14.73 12.86 6.02
C GLU A 173 16.01 12.23 5.43
N PRO A 174 17.24 12.49 5.91
CA PRO A 174 18.45 11.85 5.36
C PRO A 174 18.43 10.32 5.43
N CYS A 175 17.76 9.76 6.45
CA CYS A 175 17.56 8.31 6.54
C CYS A 175 16.64 7.81 5.43
N LEU A 176 15.57 8.54 5.14
CA LEU A 176 14.62 8.15 4.09
C LEU A 176 15.25 8.25 2.71
N GLU A 177 16.05 9.29 2.46
CA GLU A 177 16.84 9.41 1.23
C GLU A 177 17.75 8.20 1.02
N THR A 178 18.48 7.80 2.07
CA THR A 178 19.38 6.64 2.02
C THR A 178 18.60 5.36 1.70
N VAL A 179 17.51 5.11 2.42
CA VAL A 179 16.63 3.95 2.21
C VAL A 179 16.11 3.89 0.78
N CYS A 180 15.62 5.02 0.25
CA CYS A 180 15.06 5.02 -1.10
C CYS A 180 16.13 4.82 -2.17
N ASN A 181 17.35 5.36 -1.97
CA ASN A 181 18.49 5.07 -2.84
C ASN A 181 18.87 3.58 -2.82
N GLU A 182 18.81 2.91 -1.65
CA GLU A 182 19.04 1.47 -1.55
C GLU A 182 17.95 0.66 -2.27
N ILE A 183 16.68 1.05 -2.12
CA ILE A 183 15.56 0.44 -2.85
C ILE A 183 15.70 0.63 -4.36
N ASP A 184 16.20 1.79 -4.82
CA ASP A 184 16.51 2.01 -6.24
C ASP A 184 17.67 1.16 -6.76
N GLN A 185 18.37 0.40 -5.90
CA GLN A 185 19.33 -0.60 -6.34
C GLN A 185 18.78 -2.02 -6.34
N TRP A 186 17.58 -2.25 -5.82
CA TRP A 186 16.97 -3.58 -5.78
C TRP A 186 16.80 -4.17 -7.18
N PRO A 187 16.90 -5.51 -7.33
CA PRO A 187 16.49 -6.18 -8.54
C PRO A 187 14.99 -5.94 -8.78
N ALA A 188 14.55 -5.92 -10.04
CA ALA A 188 13.13 -5.84 -10.35
C ALA A 188 12.38 -7.05 -9.75
N PRO A 189 11.12 -6.89 -9.32
CA PRO A 189 10.32 -8.02 -8.86
C PRO A 189 10.05 -8.96 -10.05
N VAL A 190 10.49 -10.22 -9.95
CA VAL A 190 10.27 -11.26 -10.95
C VAL A 190 9.48 -12.39 -10.29
N PRO A 191 8.29 -12.81 -10.78
CA PRO A 191 7.48 -13.82 -10.11
C PRO A 191 8.21 -15.15 -9.89
N GLY A 192 7.97 -15.78 -8.73
CA GLY A 192 8.50 -17.12 -8.41
C GLY A 192 10.00 -17.19 -8.11
N GLN A 193 10.64 -16.06 -7.82
CA GLN A 193 12.07 -15.97 -7.50
C GLN A 193 12.29 -15.53 -6.05
N THR A 194 13.37 -16.03 -5.43
CA THR A 194 13.85 -15.50 -4.16
C THR A 194 14.82 -14.35 -4.43
N LEU A 195 14.50 -13.17 -3.92
CA LEU A 195 15.29 -11.96 -4.04
C LEU A 195 15.91 -11.61 -2.68
N ASN A 196 17.12 -11.05 -2.73
CA ASN A 196 17.80 -10.50 -1.57
C ASN A 196 17.75 -8.98 -1.67
N LEU A 197 17.06 -8.34 -0.74
CA LEU A 197 16.73 -6.92 -0.76
C LEU A 197 17.47 -6.22 0.38
N PRO A 198 18.67 -5.66 0.12
CA PRO A 198 19.44 -4.96 1.14
C PRO A 198 18.77 -3.63 1.50
N VAL A 199 18.68 -3.34 2.79
CA VAL A 199 18.20 -2.04 3.30
C VAL A 199 18.74 -1.81 4.70
N MET A 200 19.23 -0.60 5.02
CA MET A 200 19.68 -0.21 6.36
C MET A 200 20.63 -1.22 7.03
N GLY A 201 21.56 -1.79 6.26
CA GLY A 201 22.54 -2.77 6.76
C GLY A 201 21.99 -4.18 7.02
N VAL A 202 20.70 -4.44 6.76
CA VAL A 202 20.11 -5.79 6.77
C VAL A 202 19.81 -6.26 5.34
N VAL A 203 19.64 -7.57 5.16
CA VAL A 203 19.22 -8.15 3.88
C VAL A 203 17.92 -8.91 4.10
N MET A 204 16.84 -8.40 3.51
CA MET A 204 15.54 -9.09 3.54
C MET A 204 15.47 -10.10 2.40
N GLN A 205 15.24 -11.36 2.74
CA GLN A 205 14.99 -12.39 1.74
C GLN A 205 13.49 -12.46 1.45
N PHE A 206 13.11 -12.25 0.18
CA PHE A 206 11.72 -12.23 -0.24
C PHE A 206 11.47 -13.15 -1.42
N TYR A 207 10.50 -14.05 -1.30
CA TYR A 207 10.05 -14.89 -2.39
C TYR A 207 8.83 -14.26 -3.08
N THR A 208 8.97 -13.95 -4.36
CA THR A 208 7.97 -13.26 -5.22
C THR A 208 6.95 -14.22 -5.83
N GLY A 209 6.81 -15.44 -5.31
CA GLY A 209 5.80 -16.40 -5.74
C GLY A 209 4.70 -16.59 -4.70
N CYS A 210 3.63 -17.29 -5.09
CA CYS A 210 2.58 -17.68 -4.17
C CYS A 210 3.08 -18.83 -3.29
N THR A 211 3.43 -18.56 -2.03
CA THR A 211 3.63 -19.61 -1.02
C THR A 211 2.28 -19.97 -0.41
N SER A 212 1.57 -20.95 -0.97
CA SER A 212 0.26 -21.40 -0.47
C SER A 212 0.27 -21.63 1.05
N VAL A 213 1.35 -22.21 1.58
CA VAL A 213 1.52 -22.48 3.03
C VAL A 213 1.48 -21.21 3.89
N LEU A 214 2.08 -20.09 3.44
CA LEU A 214 2.05 -18.84 4.23
C LEU A 214 0.67 -18.17 4.17
N ILE A 215 -0.03 -18.29 3.04
CA ILE A 215 -1.41 -17.83 2.89
C ILE A 215 -2.30 -18.62 3.85
N ASP A 216 -2.16 -19.95 3.87
CA ASP A 216 -2.95 -20.83 4.73
C ASP A 216 -2.75 -20.51 6.22
N LEU A 217 -1.51 -20.36 6.69
CA LEU A 217 -1.23 -20.04 8.09
C LEU A 217 -1.74 -18.65 8.49
N HIS A 218 -1.58 -17.64 7.62
CA HIS A 218 -2.07 -16.30 7.90
C HIS A 218 -3.61 -16.28 7.96
N VAL A 219 -4.28 -16.91 7.00
CA VAL A 219 -5.74 -17.03 6.95
C VAL A 219 -6.27 -17.74 8.19
N ILE A 220 -5.65 -18.86 8.59
CA ILE A 220 -6.03 -19.59 9.81
C ILE A 220 -5.89 -18.70 11.05
N ARG A 221 -4.79 -17.94 11.15
CA ARG A 221 -4.57 -17.01 12.27
C ARG A 221 -5.66 -15.93 12.32
N CYS A 222 -5.99 -15.30 11.19
CA CYS A 222 -7.02 -14.27 11.13
C CYS A 222 -8.42 -14.82 11.43
N PHE A 223 -8.72 -16.06 11.00
CA PHE A 223 -10.02 -16.70 11.21
C PHE A 223 -10.14 -17.47 12.50
N GLN A 224 -9.13 -17.48 13.37
CA GLN A 224 -9.15 -18.25 14.61
C GLN A 224 -10.43 -18.02 15.44
N SER A 225 -10.91 -16.77 15.50
CA SER A 225 -12.13 -16.40 16.25
C SER A 225 -13.44 -16.74 15.54
N VAL A 226 -13.40 -17.02 14.24
CA VAL A 226 -14.57 -17.27 13.38
C VAL A 226 -14.44 -18.59 12.61
N LEU A 227 -13.57 -19.50 13.07
CA LEU A 227 -13.20 -20.71 12.35
C LEU A 227 -14.41 -21.60 12.04
N ILE A 228 -15.41 -21.63 12.94
CA ILE A 228 -16.67 -22.35 12.75
C ILE A 228 -17.50 -21.83 11.56
N HIS A 229 -17.23 -20.61 11.10
CA HIS A 229 -17.90 -19.97 9.97
C HIS A 229 -17.07 -20.02 8.69
N MET A 230 -15.90 -20.68 8.68
CA MET A 230 -14.97 -20.64 7.55
C MET A 230 -15.62 -21.05 6.21
N GLN A 231 -16.46 -22.08 6.20
CA GLN A 231 -17.22 -22.50 5.01
C GLN A 231 -18.13 -21.38 4.50
N MET A 232 -18.93 -20.77 5.38
CA MET A 232 -19.83 -19.69 5.04
C MET A 232 -19.05 -18.47 4.52
N LEU A 233 -17.96 -18.09 5.20
CA LEU A 233 -17.11 -16.99 4.78
C LEU A 233 -16.55 -17.23 3.37
N TRP A 234 -16.06 -18.43 3.09
CA TRP A 234 -15.59 -18.82 1.76
C TRP A 234 -16.69 -18.71 0.69
N GLU A 235 -17.92 -19.15 0.98
CA GLU A 235 -19.07 -19.02 0.08
C GLU A 235 -19.42 -17.55 -0.19
N LEU A 236 -19.43 -16.70 0.84
CA LEU A 236 -19.67 -15.26 0.69
C LEU A 236 -18.63 -14.61 -0.22
N MET A 237 -17.36 -15.03 -0.12
CA MET A 237 -16.28 -14.52 -0.98
C MET A 237 -16.44 -14.95 -2.44
N LEU A 238 -16.87 -16.19 -2.69
CA LEU A 238 -17.15 -16.66 -4.05
C LEU A 238 -18.34 -15.92 -4.70
N LEU A 239 -19.36 -15.61 -3.90
CA LEU A 239 -20.57 -14.93 -4.36
C LEU A 239 -20.41 -13.41 -4.44
N GLY A 240 -19.33 -12.86 -3.87
CA GLY A 240 -19.09 -11.42 -3.80
C GLY A 240 -20.10 -10.69 -2.91
N GLU A 241 -20.57 -11.37 -1.86
CA GLU A 241 -21.57 -10.83 -0.95
C GLU A 241 -21.01 -9.64 -0.13
N PRO A 242 -21.83 -8.62 0.19
CA PRO A 242 -21.38 -7.48 0.99
C PRO A 242 -21.06 -7.90 2.43
N VAL A 243 -19.83 -7.63 2.90
CA VAL A 243 -19.36 -8.01 4.25
C VAL A 243 -18.74 -6.83 4.97
N VAL A 244 -19.15 -6.61 6.22
CA VAL A 244 -18.48 -5.64 7.12
C VAL A 244 -17.70 -6.38 8.20
N VAL A 245 -16.40 -6.14 8.28
CA VAL A 245 -15.53 -6.61 9.36
C VAL A 245 -15.36 -5.49 10.39
N MET A 246 -15.92 -5.67 11.58
CA MET A 246 -15.73 -4.78 12.72
C MET A 246 -14.63 -5.34 13.60
N ALA A 247 -13.50 -4.65 13.68
CA ALA A 247 -12.29 -5.12 14.35
C ALA A 247 -11.84 -4.17 15.48
N PRO A 248 -11.07 -4.65 16.46
CA PRO A 248 -10.63 -3.84 17.60
C PRO A 248 -9.44 -2.92 17.25
N SER A 249 -8.77 -3.16 16.12
CA SER A 249 -7.64 -2.34 15.64
C SER A 249 -7.55 -2.35 14.10
N PRO A 250 -6.90 -1.33 13.50
CA PRO A 250 -6.67 -1.29 12.05
C PRO A 250 -5.87 -2.49 11.54
N THR A 251 -4.95 -3.03 12.36
CA THR A 251 -4.20 -4.24 12.05
C THR A 251 -5.14 -5.42 11.85
N VAL A 252 -5.98 -5.72 12.84
CA VAL A 252 -6.91 -6.86 12.77
C VAL A 252 -7.93 -6.67 11.65
N SER A 253 -8.39 -5.44 11.43
CA SER A 253 -9.26 -5.07 10.30
C SER A 253 -8.64 -5.45 8.97
N SER A 254 -7.46 -4.87 8.69
CA SER A 254 -6.80 -5.00 7.39
C SER A 254 -6.34 -6.42 7.11
N GLU A 255 -5.75 -7.11 8.10
CA GLU A 255 -5.37 -8.51 7.95
C GLU A 255 -6.58 -9.42 7.68
N THR A 256 -7.69 -9.23 8.40
CA THR A 256 -8.87 -10.09 8.21
C THR A 256 -9.52 -9.91 6.85
N VAL A 257 -9.65 -8.66 6.37
CA VAL A 257 -10.20 -8.39 5.03
C VAL A 257 -9.29 -8.98 3.95
N LEU A 258 -7.97 -8.82 4.07
CA LEU A 258 -7.03 -9.42 3.12
C LEU A 258 -7.05 -10.95 3.17
N ALA A 259 -7.22 -11.55 4.35
CA ALA A 259 -7.41 -12.99 4.51
C ALA A 259 -8.71 -13.48 3.86
N LEU A 260 -9.83 -12.75 4.00
CA LEU A 260 -11.10 -13.03 3.33
C LEU A 260 -10.94 -13.07 1.81
N VAL A 261 -10.36 -12.01 1.24
CA VAL A 261 -10.08 -11.92 -0.20
C VAL A 261 -9.17 -13.07 -0.67
N SER A 262 -8.19 -13.46 0.15
CA SER A 262 -7.24 -14.53 -0.17
C SER A 262 -7.80 -15.94 0.06
N ALA A 263 -8.91 -16.09 0.78
CA ALA A 263 -9.47 -17.40 1.14
C ALA A 263 -9.98 -18.20 -0.08
N ILE A 264 -10.25 -17.53 -1.20
CA ILE A 264 -10.66 -18.16 -2.45
C ILE A 264 -9.49 -18.37 -3.43
N ALA A 265 -8.25 -18.13 -3.00
CA ALA A 265 -7.08 -18.41 -3.82
C ALA A 265 -7.13 -19.86 -4.35
N PRO A 266 -6.76 -20.10 -5.63
CA PRO A 266 -6.08 -19.19 -6.56
C PRO A 266 -7.03 -18.30 -7.38
N LEU A 267 -8.33 -18.25 -7.07
CA LEU A 267 -9.28 -17.40 -7.80
C LEU A 267 -9.04 -15.92 -7.50
N ARG A 268 -9.30 -15.08 -8.51
CA ARG A 268 -9.37 -13.62 -8.33
C ARG A 268 -10.65 -13.28 -7.59
N TYR A 269 -10.54 -12.55 -6.49
CA TYR A 269 -11.70 -11.85 -5.95
C TYR A 269 -12.07 -10.69 -6.86
N CYS A 270 -13.31 -10.68 -7.35
CA CYS A 270 -13.80 -9.69 -8.33
C CYS A 270 -14.62 -8.56 -7.71
N GLY A 271 -15.00 -8.67 -6.43
CA GLY A 271 -15.66 -7.59 -5.69
C GLY A 271 -14.67 -6.49 -5.27
N ASP A 272 -15.20 -5.38 -4.78
CA ASP A 272 -14.36 -4.35 -4.17
C ASP A 272 -14.04 -4.72 -2.72
N TYR A 273 -12.95 -4.17 -2.17
CA TYR A 273 -12.60 -4.37 -0.78
C TYR A 273 -11.76 -3.22 -0.25
N ARG A 274 -12.00 -2.88 1.02
CA ARG A 274 -11.27 -1.87 1.80
C ARG A 274 -10.73 -2.53 3.05
N PRO A 275 -9.43 -2.89 3.10
CA PRO A 275 -8.84 -3.52 4.28
C PRO A 275 -9.02 -2.68 5.55
N TYR A 276 -8.96 -1.37 5.38
CA TYR A 276 -9.24 -0.41 6.42
C TYR A 276 -9.98 0.79 5.82
N PHE A 277 -11.14 1.10 6.40
CA PHE A 277 -12.07 2.10 5.94
C PHE A 277 -12.51 2.98 7.11
N THR A 278 -12.50 4.30 6.89
CA THR A 278 -12.77 5.28 7.95
C THR A 278 -13.93 6.19 7.58
N ILE A 279 -14.46 6.89 8.58
CA ILE A 279 -15.52 7.91 8.36
C ILE A 279 -15.07 9.08 7.48
N HIS A 280 -13.76 9.23 7.29
CA HIS A 280 -13.14 10.30 6.50
C HIS A 280 -12.78 9.85 5.07
N ASP A 281 -13.09 8.61 4.71
CA ASP A 281 -12.86 8.13 3.34
C ASP A 281 -13.68 8.95 2.34
N SER A 282 -13.06 9.30 1.20
CA SER A 282 -13.71 10.07 0.14
C SER A 282 -14.94 9.35 -0.45
N GLU A 283 -14.97 8.02 -0.38
CA GLU A 283 -16.06 7.16 -0.86
C GLU A 283 -17.07 6.83 0.26
N PHE A 284 -16.95 7.46 1.45
CA PHE A 284 -17.84 7.20 2.58
C PHE A 284 -19.33 7.32 2.24
N LYS A 285 -19.71 8.36 1.48
CA LYS A 285 -21.10 8.56 1.08
C LYS A 285 -21.61 7.48 0.13
N GLU A 286 -20.75 6.93 -0.71
CA GLU A 286 -21.11 5.88 -1.68
C GLU A 286 -21.57 4.62 -0.93
N TYR A 287 -20.82 4.20 0.09
CA TYR A 287 -21.13 2.96 0.82
C TYR A 287 -22.20 3.12 1.91
N THR A 288 -22.49 4.34 2.36
CA THR A 288 -23.42 4.59 3.49
C THR A 288 -24.81 5.09 3.06
N THR A 289 -25.01 5.32 1.76
CA THR A 289 -26.29 5.77 1.23
C THR A 289 -27.35 4.67 1.32
N ARG A 290 -28.45 4.92 2.04
CA ARG A 290 -29.50 3.92 2.33
C ARG A 290 -30.49 3.65 1.19
N THR A 291 -30.37 4.36 0.07
CA THR A 291 -31.34 4.27 -1.04
C THR A 291 -31.05 3.13 -2.00
N GLN A 292 -29.92 2.43 -1.85
CA GLN A 292 -29.50 1.33 -2.71
C GLN A 292 -29.17 0.09 -1.89
N ALA A 293 -29.27 -1.08 -2.51
CA ALA A 293 -28.73 -2.30 -1.92
C ALA A 293 -27.22 -2.13 -1.67
N PRO A 294 -26.66 -2.73 -0.61
CA PRO A 294 -25.22 -2.68 -0.37
C PRO A 294 -24.44 -3.16 -1.61
N PRO A 295 -23.41 -2.44 -2.06
CA PRO A 295 -22.60 -2.90 -3.17
C PRO A 295 -21.78 -4.13 -2.77
N ASN A 296 -21.33 -4.89 -3.76
CA ASN A 296 -20.48 -6.06 -3.57
C ASN A 296 -19.08 -5.63 -3.09
N VAL A 297 -18.97 -5.33 -1.79
CA VAL A 297 -17.77 -4.80 -1.16
C VAL A 297 -17.54 -5.39 0.22
N ILE A 298 -16.27 -5.60 0.56
CA ILE A 298 -15.82 -5.95 1.91
C ILE A 298 -15.24 -4.70 2.58
N LEU A 299 -15.76 -4.32 3.73
CA LEU A 299 -15.29 -3.15 4.48
C LEU A 299 -14.72 -3.55 5.84
N GLY A 300 -13.44 -3.27 6.06
CA GLY A 300 -12.81 -3.37 7.37
C GLY A 300 -12.90 -2.05 8.12
N VAL A 301 -13.49 -2.06 9.32
CA VAL A 301 -13.72 -0.86 10.13
C VAL A 301 -13.36 -1.08 11.59
N THR A 302 -12.96 -0.01 12.27
CA THR A 302 -12.69 -0.02 13.72
C THR A 302 -13.69 0.81 14.51
N ASN A 303 -14.25 1.87 13.92
CA ASN A 303 -15.14 2.76 14.65
C ASN A 303 -16.51 2.13 14.96
N PRO A 304 -16.92 2.09 16.24
CA PRO A 304 -18.25 1.63 16.62
C PRO A 304 -19.40 2.43 15.99
N PHE A 305 -19.14 3.64 15.50
CA PHE A 305 -20.08 4.41 14.67
C PHE A 305 -20.66 3.56 13.52
N PHE A 306 -19.84 2.72 12.89
CA PHE A 306 -20.26 1.86 11.79
C PHE A 306 -21.27 0.78 12.17
N ILE A 307 -21.41 0.44 13.47
CA ILE A 307 -22.45 -0.47 13.95
C ILE A 307 -23.83 0.04 13.58
N LYS A 308 -24.08 1.34 13.77
CA LYS A 308 -25.35 1.97 13.42
C LYS A 308 -25.45 2.24 11.92
N THR A 309 -24.35 2.56 11.28
CA THR A 309 -24.33 2.90 9.85
C THR A 309 -24.68 1.70 8.98
N PHE A 310 -24.09 0.52 9.28
CA PHE A 310 -24.25 -0.69 8.49
C PHE A 310 -25.18 -1.73 9.12
N HIS A 311 -26.04 -1.35 10.07
CA HIS A 311 -26.96 -2.27 10.75
C HIS A 311 -27.90 -3.05 9.81
N CYS A 312 -28.18 -2.54 8.61
CA CYS A 312 -29.01 -3.20 7.60
C CYS A 312 -28.21 -4.08 6.63
N TRP A 313 -26.88 -4.14 6.74
CA TRP A 313 -26.07 -4.97 5.85
C TRP A 313 -26.23 -6.45 6.21
N PRO A 314 -26.21 -7.35 5.20
CA PRO A 314 -26.57 -8.75 5.40
C PRO A 314 -25.54 -9.52 6.23
N HIS A 315 -24.25 -9.17 6.12
CA HIS A 315 -23.17 -9.90 6.76
C HIS A 315 -22.24 -8.96 7.55
N ILE A 316 -22.21 -9.16 8.87
CA ILE A 316 -21.35 -8.39 9.78
C ILE A 316 -20.54 -9.37 10.63
N ILE A 317 -19.21 -9.29 10.49
CA ILE A 317 -18.25 -10.05 11.29
C ILE A 317 -17.77 -9.13 12.42
N ARG A 318 -17.91 -9.56 13.67
CA ARG A 318 -17.42 -8.81 14.83
C ARG A 318 -16.27 -9.56 15.49
N LEU A 319 -15.12 -8.92 15.52
CA LEU A 319 -13.89 -9.50 16.06
C LEU A 319 -13.56 -8.83 17.40
N GLY A 320 -13.42 -9.65 18.45
CA GLY A 320 -13.08 -9.20 19.80
C GLY A 320 -14.13 -8.27 20.43
N ASP A 321 -13.80 -7.79 21.63
CA ASP A 321 -14.62 -6.83 22.35
C ASP A 321 -14.35 -5.40 21.83
N LEU A 322 -15.25 -4.89 21.02
CA LEU A 322 -15.30 -3.46 20.70
C LEU A 322 -15.67 -2.72 21.99
N LYS A 323 -14.66 -2.23 22.71
CA LYS A 323 -14.88 -1.38 23.89
C LYS A 323 -15.58 -0.11 23.40
N MET A 324 -16.90 -0.06 23.60
CA MET A 324 -17.67 1.17 23.53
C MET A 324 -17.09 2.10 24.60
N SER A 325 -16.27 3.07 24.20
CA SER A 325 -15.87 4.15 25.11
C SER A 325 -17.14 4.91 25.48
N GLY A 326 -17.60 4.76 26.73
CA GLY A 326 -18.75 5.47 27.25
C GLY A 326 -19.63 4.65 28.21
N LYS A 327 -19.12 4.42 29.42
CA LYS A 327 -19.85 4.76 30.65
C LYS A 327 -18.88 5.36 31.65
#